data_AF-A0A962TH04-F1
#
_entry.id   AF-A0A962TH04-F1
#
_cell.length_a   1.000
_cell.length_b   1.000
_cell.length_c   1.000
_cell.angle_alpha   90.00
_cell.angle_beta   90.00
_cell.angle_gamma   90.00
#
_symmetry.space_group_name_H-M   'P 1'
#
loop_
_entity.id
_entity.type
_entity.pdbx_description
1 polymer ?
#
loop_
_entity_poly.entity_id
_entity_poly.type
_entity_poly.pdbx_seq_one_letter_code
_entity_poly.pdbx_strand_id
1 'polypeptide(L)'
;MQILSRRIVFRAFLPAFLALMLGSCSVLRLAYYHLDYWLLGQVEDFVALHDEQRVWLESQLRTHRQWHCHTQLPAYEAWLGELQVEIASPKPDLAHLDRLAQRLESFIDAIRMEFAPTLAELLVRLDPVQRAELFARLDQEVIDARLKYLDPPPEARQRERAERMEKRLRPWIGDLTAEQSARVHQWSIALDRQGGGWLANRQRLLEAAREALNDGSDANVARLRLVGLFGSPAVVRTEDYARQAARSRVEALALTADLMRLATDRQRARLTQRLNGLRADFRALSCREATLAASRERAGD
;
A
#
# COMPACT_ATOMS: atom_id res chain seq x y z
N MET A 1 -5.84 -28.84 -17.94
CA MET A 1 -7.21 -28.93 -17.38
C MET A 1 -7.87 -27.54 -17.25
N GLN A 2 -7.69 -26.65 -18.24
CA GLN A 2 -8.00 -25.21 -18.13
C GLN A 2 -9.08 -24.70 -19.12
N ILE A 3 -9.79 -25.56 -19.84
CA ILE A 3 -10.66 -25.12 -20.96
C ILE A 3 -12.17 -25.37 -20.71
N LEU A 4 -12.53 -26.18 -19.71
CA LEU A 4 -13.95 -26.55 -19.47
C LEU A 4 -14.72 -25.64 -18.49
N SER A 5 -14.08 -24.74 -17.72
CA SER A 5 -14.80 -23.88 -16.77
C SER A 5 -15.41 -22.61 -17.39
N ARG A 6 -15.07 -22.27 -18.64
CA ARG A 6 -15.39 -20.97 -19.26
C ARG A 6 -16.87 -20.73 -19.60
N ARG A 7 -17.69 -21.78 -19.73
CA ARG A 7 -19.08 -21.65 -20.21
C ARG A 7 -20.14 -21.50 -19.10
N ILE A 8 -19.86 -21.95 -17.88
CA ILE A 8 -20.78 -21.82 -16.73
C ILE A 8 -20.56 -20.49 -15.98
N VAL A 9 -19.33 -19.99 -15.99
CA VAL A 9 -18.93 -18.70 -15.40
C VAL A 9 -19.67 -17.53 -16.08
N PHE A 10 -19.88 -17.54 -17.39
CA PHE A 10 -20.39 -16.34 -18.09
C PHE A 10 -21.87 -15.99 -17.81
N ARG A 11 -22.71 -16.95 -17.38
CA ARG A 11 -24.14 -16.70 -17.08
C ARG A 11 -24.41 -16.27 -15.63
N ALA A 12 -23.51 -16.58 -14.70
CA ALA A 12 -23.58 -16.12 -13.30
C ALA A 12 -22.88 -14.77 -13.07
N PHE A 13 -21.98 -14.35 -13.97
CA PHE A 13 -21.22 -13.11 -13.83
C PHE A 13 -21.99 -11.85 -14.22
N LEU A 14 -23.05 -11.95 -15.05
CA LEU A 14 -23.82 -10.77 -15.44
C LEU A 14 -24.57 -10.10 -14.27
N PRO A 15 -25.26 -10.84 -13.36
CA PRO A 15 -25.83 -10.22 -12.16
C PRO A 15 -24.77 -9.81 -11.12
N ALA A 16 -23.66 -10.54 -10.98
CA ALA A 16 -22.56 -10.17 -10.09
C ALA A 16 -21.81 -8.91 -10.56
N PHE A 17 -21.65 -8.75 -11.88
CA PHE A 17 -21.06 -7.57 -12.51
C PHE A 17 -21.99 -6.35 -12.42
N LEU A 18 -23.32 -6.55 -12.55
CA LEU A 18 -24.30 -5.48 -12.28
C LEU A 18 -24.32 -5.07 -10.80
N ALA A 19 -24.18 -6.01 -9.87
CA ALA A 19 -24.07 -5.72 -8.43
C ALA A 19 -22.75 -5.00 -8.07
N LEU A 20 -21.65 -5.31 -8.77
CA LEU A 20 -20.36 -4.61 -8.65
C LEU A 20 -20.41 -3.17 -9.19
N MET A 21 -21.26 -2.90 -10.19
CA MET A 21 -21.45 -1.54 -10.73
C MET A 21 -22.20 -0.59 -9.77
N LEU A 22 -22.92 -1.15 -8.78
CA LEU A 22 -23.50 -0.40 -7.66
C LEU A 22 -22.61 -0.40 -6.40
N GLY A 23 -21.45 -1.08 -6.45
CA GLY A 23 -20.76 -1.61 -5.26
C GLY A 23 -19.32 -1.17 -5.03
N SER A 24 -18.86 0.00 -5.53
CA SER A 24 -17.46 0.41 -5.29
C SER A 24 -17.11 0.52 -3.81
N CYS A 25 -18.10 0.87 -2.98
CA CYS A 25 -18.01 0.91 -1.52
C CYS A 25 -18.16 -0.51 -0.88
N SER A 26 -18.85 -1.43 -1.55
CA SER A 26 -19.12 -2.78 -1.02
C SER A 26 -17.90 -3.70 -1.09
N VAL A 27 -17.08 -3.58 -2.13
CA VAL A 27 -15.91 -4.45 -2.33
C VAL A 27 -14.80 -4.13 -1.34
N LEU A 28 -14.51 -2.84 -1.11
CA LEU A 28 -13.50 -2.42 -0.15
C LEU A 28 -13.88 -2.87 1.26
N ARG A 29 -15.15 -2.72 1.63
CA ARG A 29 -15.65 -3.18 2.93
C ARG A 29 -15.55 -4.69 3.09
N LEU A 30 -15.98 -5.45 2.09
CA LEU A 30 -15.86 -6.91 2.12
C LEU A 30 -14.39 -7.37 2.22
N ALA A 31 -13.50 -6.77 1.43
CA ALA A 31 -12.07 -7.08 1.49
C ALA A 31 -11.48 -6.75 2.86
N TYR A 32 -11.91 -5.65 3.50
CA TYR A 32 -11.45 -5.27 4.83
C TYR A 32 -11.93 -6.23 5.92
N TYR A 33 -13.18 -6.71 5.84
CA TYR A 33 -13.72 -7.68 6.81
C TYR A 33 -12.97 -9.02 6.79
N HIS A 34 -12.41 -9.41 5.64
CA HIS A 34 -11.61 -10.64 5.48
C HIS A 34 -10.11 -10.36 5.30
N LEU A 35 -9.65 -9.19 5.75
CA LEU A 35 -8.27 -8.73 5.55
C LEU A 35 -7.24 -9.65 6.20
N ASP A 36 -7.58 -10.22 7.35
CA ASP A 36 -6.77 -11.19 8.10
C ASP A 36 -6.51 -12.46 7.29
N TYR A 37 -7.54 -13.07 6.68
CA TYR A 37 -7.36 -14.24 5.82
C TYR A 37 -6.52 -13.91 4.57
N TRP A 38 -6.78 -12.76 3.95
CA TRP A 38 -6.01 -12.33 2.78
C TRP A 38 -4.53 -12.08 3.12
N LEU A 39 -4.24 -11.39 4.23
CA LEU A 39 -2.87 -11.14 4.68
C LEU A 39 -2.15 -12.42 5.09
N LEU A 40 -2.85 -13.38 5.72
CA LEU A 40 -2.28 -14.70 5.99
C LEU A 40 -1.85 -15.38 4.70
N GLY A 41 -2.73 -15.42 3.69
CA GLY A 41 -2.39 -15.98 2.38
C GLY A 41 -1.19 -15.28 1.72
N GLN A 42 -1.06 -13.96 1.87
CA GLN A 42 0.10 -13.23 1.38
C GLN A 42 1.41 -13.63 2.08
N VAL A 43 1.38 -14.00 3.35
CA VAL A 43 2.56 -14.54 4.04
C VAL A 43 2.86 -15.95 3.54
N GLU A 44 1.84 -16.76 3.32
CA GLU A 44 1.97 -18.14 2.84
C GLU A 44 2.46 -18.25 1.40
N ASP A 45 2.34 -17.19 0.60
CA ASP A 45 2.99 -17.09 -0.72
C ASP A 45 4.54 -17.12 -0.60
N PHE A 46 5.09 -16.81 0.59
CA PHE A 46 6.54 -16.80 0.84
C PHE A 46 7.03 -17.98 1.67
N VAL A 47 6.22 -18.50 2.59
CA VAL A 47 6.65 -19.56 3.53
C VAL A 47 5.47 -20.41 3.97
N ALA A 48 5.63 -21.72 3.93
CA ALA A 48 4.61 -22.64 4.42
C ALA A 48 4.55 -22.62 5.96
N LEU A 49 3.51 -22.01 6.53
CA LEU A 49 3.33 -21.91 7.98
C LEU A 49 2.72 -23.19 8.56
N HIS A 50 3.20 -23.60 9.73
CA HIS A 50 2.56 -24.65 10.54
C HIS A 50 1.25 -24.14 11.16
N ASP A 51 0.34 -25.06 11.50
CA ASP A 51 -0.98 -24.72 12.05
C ASP A 51 -0.91 -23.80 13.27
N GLU A 52 0.04 -24.05 14.19
CA GLU A 52 0.25 -23.20 15.37
C GLU A 52 0.67 -21.76 15.00
N GLN A 53 1.55 -21.61 14.00
CA GLN A 53 1.98 -20.30 13.49
C GLN A 53 0.84 -19.58 12.77
N ARG A 54 0.02 -20.31 11.99
CA ARG A 54 -1.16 -19.77 11.31
C ARG A 54 -2.17 -19.22 12.31
N VAL A 55 -2.55 -20.02 13.31
CA VAL A 55 -3.51 -19.62 14.36
C VAL A 55 -2.99 -18.40 15.13
N TRP A 56 -1.70 -18.40 15.48
CA TRP A 56 -1.07 -17.28 16.16
C TRP A 56 -1.11 -16.00 15.28
N LEU A 57 -0.69 -16.09 14.02
CA LEU A 57 -0.62 -14.94 13.11
C LEU A 57 -2.01 -14.38 12.82
N GLU A 58 -3.01 -15.23 12.59
CA GLU A 58 -4.39 -14.81 12.40
C GLU A 58 -4.91 -13.99 13.60
N SER A 59 -4.57 -14.42 14.82
CA SER A 59 -4.91 -13.67 16.03
C SER A 59 -4.22 -12.30 16.11
N GLN A 60 -2.95 -12.20 15.69
CA GLN A 60 -2.24 -10.92 15.63
C GLN A 60 -2.86 -10.00 14.57
N LEU A 61 -3.18 -10.54 13.38
CA LEU A 61 -3.80 -9.78 12.30
C LEU A 61 -5.18 -9.21 12.70
N ARG A 62 -5.99 -9.98 13.46
CA ARG A 62 -7.23 -9.45 14.05
C ARG A 62 -7.00 -8.30 15.01
N THR A 63 -5.94 -8.38 15.83
CA THR A 63 -5.55 -7.30 16.76
C THR A 63 -5.13 -6.04 15.99
N HIS A 64 -4.28 -6.17 14.98
CA HIS A 64 -3.89 -5.04 14.14
C HIS A 64 -5.06 -4.46 13.34
N ARG A 65 -6.01 -5.28 12.89
CA ARG A 65 -7.25 -4.78 12.27
C ARG A 65 -8.07 -3.93 13.25
N GLN A 66 -8.20 -4.36 14.50
CA GLN A 66 -8.87 -3.59 15.56
C GLN A 66 -8.14 -2.27 15.83
N TRP A 67 -6.82 -2.27 15.94
CA TRP A 67 -6.04 -1.04 16.05
C TRP A 67 -6.30 -0.11 14.86
N HIS A 68 -6.20 -0.65 13.64
CA HIS A 68 -6.34 0.12 12.40
C HIS A 68 -7.73 0.77 12.27
N CYS A 69 -8.80 0.07 12.65
CA CYS A 69 -10.15 0.64 12.59
C CYS A 69 -10.42 1.69 13.68
N HIS A 70 -9.73 1.66 14.81
CA HIS A 70 -9.91 2.65 15.88
C HIS A 70 -9.06 3.91 15.68
N THR A 71 -7.85 3.74 15.17
CA THR A 71 -6.84 4.81 15.08
C THR A 71 -6.69 5.33 13.66
N GLN A 72 -6.37 4.43 12.71
CA GLN A 72 -5.95 4.81 11.37
C GLN A 72 -7.11 5.20 10.45
N LEU A 73 -8.18 4.40 10.38
CA LEU A 73 -9.31 4.72 9.48
C LEU A 73 -9.95 6.10 9.75
N PRO A 74 -10.23 6.50 11.01
CA PRO A 74 -10.71 7.84 11.29
C PRO A 74 -9.70 8.95 10.92
N ALA A 75 -8.40 8.70 11.14
CA ALA A 75 -7.35 9.65 10.76
C ALA A 75 -7.24 9.82 9.24
N TYR A 76 -7.41 8.72 8.49
CA TYR A 76 -7.40 8.72 7.03
C TYR A 76 -8.65 9.43 6.48
N GLU A 77 -9.82 9.20 7.08
CA GLU A 77 -11.05 9.92 6.72
C GLU A 77 -10.88 11.44 6.86
N ALA A 78 -10.32 11.89 7.98
CA ALA A 78 -10.03 13.31 8.22
C ALA A 78 -9.02 13.86 7.19
N TRP A 79 -7.93 13.12 6.93
CA TRP A 79 -6.92 13.50 5.94
C TRP A 79 -7.46 13.59 4.53
N LEU A 80 -8.31 12.66 4.11
CA LEU A 80 -8.99 12.75 2.81
C LEU A 80 -9.92 13.97 2.73
N GLY A 81 -10.49 14.42 3.86
CA GLY A 81 -11.28 15.64 3.92
C GLY A 81 -10.44 16.89 3.61
N GLU A 82 -9.26 17.00 4.23
CA GLU A 82 -8.33 18.10 3.95
C GLU A 82 -7.78 18.04 2.52
N LEU A 83 -7.40 16.84 2.06
CA LEU A 83 -6.94 16.63 0.69
C LEU A 83 -8.00 17.05 -0.33
N GLN A 84 -9.27 16.71 -0.09
CA GLN A 84 -10.36 17.08 -0.98
C GLN A 84 -10.52 18.60 -1.13
N VAL A 85 -10.39 19.36 -0.04
CA VAL A 85 -10.44 20.83 -0.09
C VAL A 85 -9.30 21.36 -0.95
N GLU A 86 -8.10 20.83 -0.75
CA GLU A 86 -6.91 21.30 -1.47
C GLU A 86 -7.00 21.04 -2.98
N ILE A 87 -7.37 19.83 -3.38
CA ILE A 87 -7.39 19.45 -4.80
C ILE A 87 -8.64 19.89 -5.56
N ALA A 88 -9.68 20.37 -4.84
CA ALA A 88 -10.81 21.04 -5.47
C ALA A 88 -10.42 22.40 -6.07
N SER A 89 -9.31 23.00 -5.61
CA SER A 89 -8.76 24.24 -6.15
C SER A 89 -8.10 24.00 -7.52
N PRO A 90 -8.38 24.84 -8.54
CA PRO A 90 -7.62 24.85 -9.80
C PRO A 90 -6.13 25.24 -9.64
N LYS A 91 -5.76 25.80 -8.48
CA LYS A 91 -4.40 26.21 -8.12
C LYS A 91 -4.12 25.75 -6.69
N PRO A 92 -3.75 24.48 -6.49
CA PRO A 92 -3.44 23.99 -5.15
C PRO A 92 -2.17 24.68 -4.60
N ASP A 93 -2.16 24.96 -3.31
CA ASP A 93 -1.00 25.39 -2.54
C ASP A 93 -0.02 24.21 -2.39
N LEU A 94 1.14 24.35 -3.05
CA LEU A 94 2.22 23.35 -2.98
C LEU A 94 2.71 23.10 -1.56
N ALA A 95 2.76 24.13 -0.71
CA ALA A 95 3.20 23.96 0.67
C ALA A 95 2.18 23.15 1.48
N HIS A 96 0.88 23.32 1.21
CA HIS A 96 -0.15 22.52 1.84
C HIS A 96 -0.17 21.07 1.32
N LEU A 97 -0.03 20.86 0.01
CA LEU A 97 0.12 19.52 -0.57
C LEU A 97 1.32 18.77 0.02
N ASP A 98 2.44 19.46 0.24
CA ASP A 98 3.62 18.86 0.86
C ASP A 98 3.37 18.45 2.32
N ARG A 99 2.63 19.25 3.11
CA ARG A 99 2.20 18.88 4.47
C ARG A 99 1.28 17.67 4.46
N LEU A 100 0.33 17.60 3.51
CA LEU A 100 -0.54 16.45 3.35
C LEU A 100 0.25 15.18 2.98
N ALA A 101 1.26 15.30 2.11
CA ALA A 101 2.15 14.19 1.77
C ALA A 101 3.00 13.72 2.96
N GLN A 102 3.55 14.65 3.76
CA GLN A 102 4.22 14.35 5.03
C GLN A 102 3.32 13.57 5.99
N ARG A 103 2.04 13.97 6.11
CA ARG A 103 1.09 13.25 6.97
C ARG A 103 0.81 11.84 6.45
N LEU A 104 0.73 11.65 5.14
CA LEU A 104 0.63 10.32 4.54
C LEU A 104 1.84 9.45 4.86
N GLU A 105 3.06 10.01 4.84
CA GLU A 105 4.27 9.28 5.27
C GLU A 105 4.18 8.87 6.74
N SER A 106 3.68 9.74 7.62
CA SER A 106 3.51 9.41 9.05
C SER A 106 2.53 8.25 9.30
N PHE A 107 1.51 8.09 8.45
CA PHE A 107 0.59 6.95 8.52
C PHE A 107 1.30 5.63 8.15
N ILE A 108 2.19 5.68 7.15
CA ILE A 108 3.01 4.52 6.78
C ILE A 108 3.95 4.15 7.93
N ASP A 109 4.57 5.13 8.59
CA ASP A 109 5.44 4.89 9.73
C ASP A 109 4.68 4.32 10.93
N ALA A 110 3.46 4.80 11.20
CA ALA A 110 2.60 4.22 12.23
C ALA A 110 2.28 2.74 11.96
N ILE A 111 1.96 2.37 10.71
CA ILE A 111 1.75 0.96 10.32
C ILE A 111 3.03 0.15 10.54
N ARG A 112 4.20 0.66 10.13
CA ARG A 112 5.48 -0.06 10.32
C ARG A 112 5.75 -0.33 11.79
N MET A 113 5.61 0.67 12.63
CA MET A 113 5.84 0.55 14.07
C MET A 113 4.86 -0.43 14.72
N GLU A 114 3.58 -0.39 14.32
CA GLU A 114 2.55 -1.30 14.83
C GLU A 114 2.83 -2.76 14.44
N PHE A 115 3.23 -3.03 13.20
CA PHE A 115 3.40 -4.40 12.70
C PHE A 115 4.79 -4.99 12.98
N ALA A 116 5.80 -4.16 13.26
CA ALA A 116 7.18 -4.61 13.46
C ALA A 116 7.34 -5.68 14.55
N PRO A 117 6.70 -5.58 15.74
CA PRO A 117 6.73 -6.62 16.76
C PRO A 117 6.22 -7.97 16.26
N THR A 118 5.08 -7.98 15.56
CA THR A 118 4.47 -9.20 15.01
C THR A 118 5.34 -9.81 13.92
N LEU A 119 5.88 -8.99 13.01
CA LEU A 119 6.76 -9.49 11.97
C LEU A 119 8.04 -10.09 12.55
N ALA A 120 8.66 -9.42 13.53
CA ALA A 120 9.84 -9.92 14.22
C ALA A 120 9.57 -11.24 14.95
N GLU A 121 8.45 -11.32 15.68
CA GLU A 121 8.03 -12.53 16.39
C GLU A 121 7.74 -13.68 15.41
N LEU A 122 7.12 -13.42 14.26
CA LEU A 122 6.92 -14.43 13.23
C LEU A 122 8.27 -15.01 12.76
N LEU A 123 9.23 -14.15 12.42
CA LEU A 123 10.53 -14.59 11.89
C LEU A 123 11.32 -15.45 12.87
N VAL A 124 11.27 -15.16 14.18
CA VAL A 124 11.94 -15.99 15.19
C VAL A 124 11.19 -17.31 15.47
N ARG A 125 9.89 -17.37 15.17
CA ARG A 125 9.07 -18.59 15.25
C ARG A 125 9.24 -19.54 14.07
N LEU A 126 9.73 -19.05 12.93
CA LEU A 126 10.01 -19.89 11.77
C LEU A 126 11.16 -20.84 12.08
N ASP A 127 11.03 -22.11 11.71
CA ASP A 127 12.12 -23.07 11.80
C ASP A 127 13.20 -22.84 10.71
N PRO A 128 14.35 -23.53 10.75
CA PRO A 128 15.41 -23.33 9.75
C PRO A 128 14.99 -23.57 8.30
N VAL A 129 14.10 -24.53 8.03
CA VAL A 129 13.60 -24.85 6.68
C VAL A 129 12.68 -23.73 6.19
N GLN A 130 11.75 -23.30 7.04
CA GLN A 130 10.85 -22.18 6.75
C GLN A 130 11.60 -20.86 6.52
N ARG A 131 12.64 -20.59 7.32
CA ARG A 131 13.50 -19.41 7.11
C ARG A 131 14.22 -19.48 5.77
N ALA A 132 14.76 -20.64 5.40
CA ALA A 132 15.41 -20.82 4.10
C ALA A 132 14.44 -20.62 2.93
N GLU A 133 13.22 -21.16 3.03
CA GLU A 133 12.15 -20.98 2.04
C GLU A 133 11.80 -19.49 1.87
N LEU A 134 11.47 -18.81 2.98
CA LEU A 134 11.12 -17.39 3.00
C LEU A 134 12.19 -16.55 2.29
N PHE A 135 13.44 -16.75 2.67
CA PHE A 135 14.55 -15.96 2.16
C PHE A 135 14.86 -16.27 0.68
N ALA A 136 14.71 -17.51 0.24
CA ALA A 136 14.83 -17.86 -1.17
C ALA A 136 13.73 -17.19 -2.02
N ARG A 137 12.48 -17.14 -1.52
CA ARG A 137 11.38 -16.42 -2.18
C ARG A 137 11.64 -14.91 -2.23
N LEU A 138 12.13 -14.32 -1.14
CA LEU A 138 12.46 -12.90 -1.09
C LEU A 138 13.62 -12.53 -2.05
N ASP A 139 14.62 -13.40 -2.20
CA ASP A 139 15.69 -13.20 -3.18
C ASP A 139 15.16 -13.26 -4.61
N GLN A 140 14.26 -14.21 -4.91
CA GLN A 140 13.62 -14.29 -6.23
C GLN A 140 12.82 -13.02 -6.54
N GLU A 141 12.09 -12.46 -5.57
CA GLU A 141 11.38 -11.19 -5.74
C GLU A 141 12.32 -10.02 -6.06
N VAL A 142 13.52 -10.00 -5.49
CA VAL A 142 14.54 -8.99 -5.84
C VAL A 142 14.99 -9.17 -7.30
N ILE A 143 15.25 -10.40 -7.72
CA ILE A 143 15.65 -10.73 -9.10
C ILE A 143 14.54 -10.36 -10.09
N ASP A 144 13.31 -10.76 -9.83
CA ASP A 144 12.17 -10.46 -10.70
C ASP A 144 11.93 -8.96 -10.82
N ALA A 145 12.09 -8.23 -9.71
CA ALA A 145 11.95 -6.79 -9.73
C ALA A 145 13.10 -6.09 -10.48
N ARG A 146 14.33 -6.62 -10.44
CA ARG A 146 15.45 -6.17 -11.27
C ARG A 146 15.13 -6.33 -12.76
N LEU A 147 14.76 -7.54 -13.15
CA LEU A 147 14.45 -7.91 -14.54
C LEU A 147 13.30 -7.07 -15.10
N LYS A 148 12.31 -6.76 -14.26
CA LYS A 148 11.13 -6.00 -14.67
C LYS A 148 11.35 -4.48 -14.70
N TYR A 149 12.10 -3.94 -13.75
CA TYR A 149 12.12 -2.48 -13.54
C TYR A 149 13.46 -1.80 -13.80
N LEU A 150 14.56 -2.53 -13.92
CA LEU A 150 15.90 -1.94 -14.07
C LEU A 150 16.63 -2.41 -15.33
N ASP A 151 16.50 -3.68 -15.69
CA ASP A 151 17.19 -4.25 -16.86
C ASP A 151 16.63 -3.84 -18.23
N PRO A 152 15.32 -3.56 -18.41
CA PRO A 152 14.82 -3.07 -19.70
C PRO A 152 15.50 -1.75 -20.09
N PRO A 153 15.61 -1.43 -21.39
CA PRO A 153 16.25 -0.19 -21.84
C PRO A 153 15.50 1.05 -21.30
N PRO A 154 16.20 2.20 -21.11
CA PRO A 154 15.62 3.39 -20.50
C PRO A 154 14.27 3.82 -21.09
N GLU A 155 14.15 3.82 -22.42
CA GLU A 155 12.90 4.19 -23.11
C GLU A 155 11.72 3.27 -22.76
N ALA A 156 11.97 1.96 -22.66
CA ALA A 156 10.95 0.99 -22.25
C ALA A 156 10.52 1.23 -20.80
N ARG A 157 11.48 1.44 -19.89
CA ARG A 157 11.18 1.72 -18.47
C ARG A 157 10.36 3.00 -18.30
N GLN A 158 10.72 4.05 -19.04
CA GLN A 158 10.02 5.33 -19.03
C GLN A 158 8.58 5.18 -19.53
N ARG A 159 8.39 4.51 -20.67
CA ARG A 159 7.06 4.23 -21.21
C ARG A 159 6.20 3.42 -20.24
N GLU A 160 6.70 2.30 -19.75
CA GLU A 160 5.93 1.45 -18.84
C GLU A 160 5.61 2.13 -17.50
N ARG A 161 6.53 2.95 -16.98
CA ARG A 161 6.28 3.74 -15.75
C ARG A 161 5.19 4.79 -16.00
N ALA A 162 5.18 5.44 -17.16
CA ALA A 162 4.11 6.35 -17.54
C ALA A 162 2.77 5.60 -17.65
N GLU A 163 2.70 4.51 -18.41
CA GLU A 163 1.50 3.69 -18.57
C GLU A 163 0.94 3.19 -17.23
N ARG A 164 1.81 2.74 -16.31
CA ARG A 164 1.40 2.35 -14.96
C ARG A 164 0.79 3.52 -14.19
N MET A 165 1.35 4.72 -14.31
CA MET A 165 0.82 5.91 -13.65
C MET A 165 -0.53 6.32 -14.27
N GLU A 166 -0.66 6.34 -15.59
CA GLU A 166 -1.95 6.62 -16.26
C GLU A 166 -3.03 5.62 -15.84
N LYS A 167 -2.70 4.33 -15.79
CA LYS A 167 -3.61 3.27 -15.31
C LYS A 167 -4.01 3.49 -13.86
N ARG A 168 -3.10 3.97 -13.00
CA ARG A 168 -3.40 4.31 -11.59
C ARG A 168 -4.30 5.54 -11.49
N LEU A 169 -4.13 6.54 -12.36
CA LEU A 169 -4.92 7.78 -12.35
C LEU A 169 -6.33 7.59 -12.90
N ARG A 170 -6.51 6.72 -13.92
CA ARG A 170 -7.78 6.56 -14.63
C ARG A 170 -9.01 6.28 -13.75
N PRO A 171 -8.96 5.41 -12.73
CA PRO A 171 -10.10 5.23 -11.82
C PRO A 171 -10.52 6.51 -11.11
N TRP A 172 -9.56 7.37 -10.75
CA TRP A 172 -9.72 8.59 -9.96
C TRP A 172 -10.21 9.77 -10.79
N ILE A 173 -9.49 10.12 -11.86
CA ILE A 173 -9.76 11.33 -12.64
C ILE A 173 -10.45 11.02 -13.98
N GLY A 174 -10.44 9.78 -14.44
CA GLY A 174 -10.92 9.40 -15.78
C GLY A 174 -9.79 9.37 -16.80
N ASP A 175 -10.14 9.40 -18.09
CA ASP A 175 -9.11 9.46 -19.14
C ASP A 175 -8.34 10.77 -19.07
N LEU A 176 -7.02 10.66 -19.29
CA LEU A 176 -6.12 11.81 -19.29
C LEU A 176 -6.24 12.57 -20.62
N THR A 177 -6.13 13.89 -20.56
CA THR A 177 -5.96 14.71 -21.76
C THR A 177 -4.55 14.51 -22.34
N ALA A 178 -4.34 14.91 -23.59
CA ALA A 178 -3.01 14.85 -24.22
C ALA A 178 -1.94 15.60 -23.39
N GLU A 179 -2.30 16.75 -22.80
CA GLU A 179 -1.41 17.53 -21.93
C GLU A 179 -1.10 16.81 -20.61
N GLN A 180 -2.09 16.16 -20.00
CA GLN A 180 -1.89 15.37 -18.78
C GLN A 180 -1.01 14.14 -19.03
N SER A 181 -1.24 13.41 -20.15
CA SER A 181 -0.39 12.28 -20.55
C SER A 181 1.05 12.73 -20.85
N ALA A 182 1.23 13.85 -21.55
CA ALA A 182 2.56 14.42 -21.77
C ALA A 182 3.26 14.75 -20.44
N ARG A 183 2.52 15.28 -19.45
CA ARG A 183 3.08 15.57 -18.13
C ARG A 183 3.48 14.31 -17.36
N VAL A 184 2.68 13.25 -17.43
CA VAL A 184 3.01 11.93 -16.84
C VAL A 184 4.25 11.33 -17.51
N HIS A 185 4.39 11.47 -18.82
CA HIS A 185 5.59 11.01 -19.53
C HIS A 185 6.85 11.77 -19.09
N GLN A 186 6.77 13.10 -18.96
CA GLN A 186 7.88 13.93 -18.44
C GLN A 186 8.28 13.53 -17.01
N TRP A 187 7.30 13.32 -16.13
CA TRP A 187 7.54 12.80 -14.77
C TRP A 187 8.25 11.45 -14.81
N SER A 188 7.85 10.57 -15.72
CA SER A 188 8.48 9.25 -15.85
C SER A 188 9.95 9.31 -16.26
N ILE A 189 10.31 10.23 -17.17
CA ILE A 189 11.70 10.51 -17.57
C ILE A 189 12.50 11.04 -16.38
N ALA A 190 11.93 11.97 -15.60
CA ALA A 190 12.59 12.57 -14.44
C ALA A 190 12.92 11.52 -13.36
N LEU A 191 12.06 10.51 -13.19
CA LEU A 191 12.29 9.40 -12.28
C LEU A 191 13.27 8.34 -12.82
N ASP A 192 13.35 8.12 -14.13
CA ASP A 192 14.25 7.08 -14.67
C ASP A 192 15.73 7.40 -14.42
N ARG A 193 16.06 8.70 -14.41
CA ARG A 193 17.40 9.22 -14.09
C ARG A 193 17.85 8.91 -12.66
N GLN A 194 16.97 8.37 -11.83
CA GLN A 194 17.21 8.10 -10.41
C GLN A 194 17.79 6.71 -10.15
N GLY A 195 17.86 5.80 -11.13
CA GLY A 195 18.59 4.54 -10.99
C GLY A 195 17.88 3.46 -10.13
N GLY A 196 18.65 2.49 -9.64
CA GLY A 196 18.17 1.28 -8.95
C GLY A 196 18.37 1.26 -7.43
N GLY A 197 18.58 2.42 -6.79
CA GLY A 197 18.96 2.51 -5.37
C GLY A 197 17.94 1.91 -4.41
N TRP A 198 16.66 1.96 -4.75
CA TRP A 198 15.59 1.32 -3.97
C TRP A 198 15.75 -0.21 -3.88
N LEU A 199 16.26 -0.86 -4.95
CA LEU A 199 16.47 -2.31 -4.96
C LEU A 199 17.67 -2.69 -4.10
N ALA A 200 18.77 -1.92 -4.20
CA ALA A 200 19.91 -2.07 -3.30
C ALA A 200 19.52 -1.86 -1.82
N ASN A 201 18.65 -0.89 -1.55
CA ASN A 201 18.12 -0.69 -0.20
C ASN A 201 17.29 -1.89 0.29
N ARG A 202 16.47 -2.48 -0.59
CA ARG A 202 15.70 -3.70 -0.28
C ARG A 202 16.63 -4.87 0.02
N GLN A 203 17.69 -5.05 -0.77
CA GLN A 203 18.71 -6.08 -0.53
C GLN A 203 19.35 -5.94 0.86
N ARG A 204 19.76 -4.72 1.23
CA ARG A 204 20.35 -4.45 2.57
C ARG A 204 19.39 -4.74 3.72
N LEU A 205 18.09 -4.45 3.54
CA LEU A 205 17.08 -4.80 4.53
C LEU A 205 16.99 -6.32 4.73
N LEU A 206 17.02 -7.08 3.62
CA LEU A 206 16.99 -8.55 3.67
C LEU A 206 18.25 -9.11 4.33
N GLU A 207 19.43 -8.58 3.99
CA GLU A 207 20.71 -8.98 4.59
C GLU A 207 20.73 -8.70 6.10
N ALA A 208 20.30 -7.51 6.53
CA ALA A 208 20.21 -7.16 7.95
C ALA A 208 19.22 -8.06 8.71
N ALA A 209 18.10 -8.43 8.08
CA ALA A 209 17.16 -9.38 8.67
C ALA A 209 17.75 -10.80 8.80
N ARG A 210 18.52 -11.26 7.79
CA ARG A 210 19.25 -12.54 7.87
C ARG A 210 20.30 -12.53 8.96
N GLU A 211 21.08 -11.45 9.06
CA GLU A 211 22.12 -11.30 10.07
C GLU A 211 21.52 -11.37 11.48
N ALA A 212 20.43 -10.62 11.73
CA ALA A 212 19.73 -10.65 13.01
C ALA A 212 19.17 -12.03 13.39
N LEU A 213 18.95 -12.93 12.43
CA LEU A 213 18.46 -14.30 12.67
C LEU A 213 19.58 -15.35 12.77
N ASN A 214 20.78 -15.04 12.27
CA ASN A 214 21.88 -16.00 12.10
C ASN A 214 23.15 -15.67 12.89
N ASP A 215 23.18 -14.57 13.64
CA ASP A 215 24.33 -14.12 14.44
C ASP A 215 24.59 -14.96 15.71
N GLY A 216 23.80 -16.02 15.95
CA GLY A 216 23.92 -16.90 17.11
C GLY A 216 23.39 -16.30 18.42
N SER A 217 22.75 -15.13 18.38
CA SER A 217 22.08 -14.53 19.53
C SER A 217 20.82 -15.33 19.93
N ASP A 218 20.39 -15.18 21.18
CA ASP A 218 19.13 -15.76 21.61
C ASP A 218 17.94 -15.09 20.90
N ALA A 219 16.81 -15.81 20.84
CA ALA A 219 15.63 -15.38 20.10
C ALA A 219 15.08 -14.00 20.54
N ASN A 220 15.23 -13.60 21.81
CA ASN A 220 14.77 -12.29 22.26
C ASN A 220 15.65 -11.16 21.71
N VAL A 221 16.97 -11.35 21.66
CA VAL A 221 17.90 -10.37 21.09
C VAL A 221 17.65 -10.23 19.58
N ALA A 222 17.53 -11.34 18.86
CA ALA A 222 17.16 -11.35 17.44
C ALA A 222 15.84 -10.60 17.19
N ARG A 223 14.81 -10.91 17.98
CA ARG A 223 13.50 -10.26 17.89
C ARG A 223 13.60 -8.75 18.11
N LEU A 224 14.28 -8.28 19.16
CA LEU A 224 14.42 -6.84 19.43
C LEU A 224 15.15 -6.11 18.30
N ARG A 225 16.19 -6.72 17.71
CA ARG A 225 16.89 -6.16 16.53
C ARG A 225 15.96 -6.04 15.33
N LEU A 226 15.17 -7.08 15.06
CA LEU A 226 14.18 -7.09 13.98
C LEU A 226 13.07 -6.06 14.19
N VAL A 227 12.60 -5.85 15.43
CA VAL A 227 11.63 -4.78 15.75
C VAL A 227 12.21 -3.41 15.39
N GLY A 228 13.46 -3.13 15.78
CA GLY A 228 14.13 -1.88 15.42
C GLY A 228 14.29 -1.73 13.89
N LEU A 229 14.68 -2.80 13.21
CA LEU A 229 14.88 -2.84 11.76
C LEU A 229 13.60 -2.55 10.98
N PHE A 230 12.48 -3.20 11.32
CA PHE A 230 11.21 -3.04 10.61
C PHE A 230 10.43 -1.80 11.02
N GLY A 231 10.54 -1.40 12.29
CA GLY A 231 9.91 -0.17 12.79
C GLY A 231 10.61 1.10 12.28
N SER A 232 11.93 1.04 12.06
CA SER A 232 12.72 2.16 11.55
C SER A 232 13.69 1.71 10.44
N PRO A 233 13.20 1.39 9.23
CA PRO A 233 14.04 0.95 8.11
C PRO A 233 14.99 2.03 7.60
N ALA A 234 14.90 3.26 8.13
CA ALA A 234 15.90 4.31 7.92
C ALA A 234 17.31 3.87 8.34
N VAL A 235 17.45 2.93 9.29
CA VAL A 235 18.75 2.46 9.78
C VAL A 235 19.59 1.74 8.72
N VAL A 236 18.95 1.11 7.72
CA VAL A 236 19.64 0.45 6.59
C VAL A 236 19.69 1.31 5.33
N ARG A 237 19.16 2.54 5.41
CA ARG A 237 18.96 3.40 4.24
C ARG A 237 20.27 3.84 3.63
N THR A 238 20.46 3.58 2.34
CA THR A 238 21.63 4.12 1.61
C THR A 238 21.42 5.61 1.33
N GLU A 239 22.51 6.39 1.32
CA GLU A 239 22.43 7.81 0.94
C GLU A 239 21.86 8.01 -0.46
N ASP A 240 22.21 7.10 -1.38
CA ASP A 240 21.70 7.11 -2.75
C ASP A 240 20.18 6.95 -2.79
N TYR A 241 19.64 5.95 -2.08
CA TYR A 241 18.19 5.78 -2.00
C TYR A 241 17.51 6.93 -1.26
N ALA A 242 18.12 7.49 -0.22
CA ALA A 242 17.59 8.66 0.48
C ALA A 242 17.43 9.87 -0.45
N ARG A 243 18.44 10.16 -1.29
CA ARG A 243 18.36 11.22 -2.30
C ARG A 243 17.30 10.92 -3.36
N GLN A 244 17.19 9.68 -3.82
CA GLN A 244 16.17 9.28 -4.80
C GLN A 244 14.75 9.42 -4.25
N ALA A 245 14.52 8.99 -3.00
CA ALA A 245 13.23 9.12 -2.34
C ALA A 245 12.82 10.59 -2.19
N ALA A 246 13.74 11.46 -1.73
CA ALA A 246 13.48 12.89 -1.60
C ALA A 246 13.13 13.53 -2.95
N ARG A 247 13.87 13.20 -4.02
CA ARG A 247 13.60 13.71 -5.36
C ARG A 247 12.28 13.17 -5.93
N SER A 248 12.02 11.87 -5.77
CA SER A 248 10.76 11.23 -6.19
C SER A 248 9.54 11.90 -5.55
N ARG A 249 9.64 12.32 -4.29
CA ARG A 249 8.59 13.08 -3.60
C ARG A 249 8.34 14.43 -4.25
N VAL A 250 9.39 15.20 -4.53
CA VAL A 250 9.27 16.50 -5.23
C VAL A 250 8.61 16.34 -6.60
N GLU A 251 9.05 15.35 -7.38
CA GLU A 251 8.46 15.05 -8.70
C GLU A 251 7.00 14.61 -8.61
N ALA A 252 6.63 13.84 -7.57
CA ALA A 252 5.25 13.44 -7.34
C ALA A 252 4.35 14.63 -6.99
N LEU A 253 4.80 15.54 -6.12
CA LEU A 253 4.06 16.76 -5.77
C LEU A 253 3.88 17.68 -6.98
N ALA A 254 4.94 17.86 -7.78
CA ALA A 254 4.87 18.64 -9.02
C ALA A 254 3.88 18.02 -10.02
N LEU A 255 3.91 16.70 -10.21
CA LEU A 255 2.95 16.00 -11.05
C LEU A 255 1.52 16.19 -10.54
N THR A 256 1.27 16.02 -9.24
CA THR A 256 -0.06 16.22 -8.65
C THR A 256 -0.58 17.63 -8.92
N ALA A 257 0.23 18.66 -8.65
CA ALA A 257 -0.17 20.05 -8.87
C ALA A 257 -0.48 20.35 -10.35
N ASP A 258 0.35 19.86 -11.27
CA ASP A 258 0.11 20.02 -12.70
C ASP A 258 -1.14 19.29 -13.17
N LEU A 259 -1.39 18.07 -12.69
CA LEU A 259 -2.61 17.33 -13.02
C LEU A 259 -3.87 18.04 -12.51
N MET A 260 -3.83 18.66 -11.33
CA MET A 260 -4.96 19.41 -10.78
C MET A 260 -5.22 20.71 -11.56
N ARG A 261 -4.15 21.42 -11.95
CA ARG A 261 -4.22 22.61 -12.81
C ARG A 261 -4.80 22.29 -14.19
N LEU A 262 -4.38 21.18 -14.78
CA LEU A 262 -4.83 20.71 -16.09
C LEU A 262 -6.17 19.96 -16.06
N ALA A 263 -6.71 19.68 -14.86
CA ALA A 263 -7.93 18.91 -14.75
C ALA A 263 -9.11 19.66 -15.41
N THR A 264 -9.97 18.91 -16.10
CA THR A 264 -11.26 19.44 -16.54
C THR A 264 -12.26 19.42 -15.38
N ASP A 265 -13.36 20.16 -15.50
CA ASP A 265 -14.40 20.17 -14.46
C ASP A 265 -15.02 18.79 -14.25
N ARG A 266 -15.13 18.00 -15.32
CA ARG A 266 -15.56 16.60 -15.25
C ARG A 266 -14.58 15.73 -14.45
N GLN A 267 -13.27 15.91 -14.67
CA GLN A 267 -12.24 15.18 -13.92
C GLN A 267 -12.22 15.60 -12.45
N ARG A 268 -12.35 16.90 -12.14
CA ARG A 268 -12.49 17.43 -10.77
C ARG A 268 -13.71 16.85 -10.06
N ALA A 269 -14.88 16.89 -10.70
CA ALA A 269 -16.11 16.33 -10.12
C ALA A 269 -15.97 14.83 -9.82
N ARG A 270 -15.36 14.05 -10.73
CA ARG A 270 -15.10 12.62 -10.53
C ARG A 270 -14.15 12.38 -9.37
N LEU A 271 -13.05 13.14 -9.29
CA LEU A 271 -12.08 13.03 -8.20
C LEU A 271 -12.73 13.30 -6.84
N THR A 272 -13.52 14.39 -6.74
CA THR A 272 -14.30 14.73 -5.56
C THR A 272 -15.27 13.61 -5.17
N GLN A 273 -16.00 13.05 -6.14
CA GLN A 273 -16.91 11.93 -5.91
C GLN A 273 -16.17 10.70 -5.38
N ARG A 274 -15.01 10.36 -5.96
CA ARG A 274 -14.19 9.21 -5.54
C ARG A 274 -13.66 9.37 -4.13
N LEU A 275 -13.17 10.56 -3.78
CA LEU A 275 -12.71 10.86 -2.41
C LEU A 275 -13.86 10.80 -1.40
N ASN A 276 -15.04 11.30 -1.75
CA ASN A 276 -16.22 11.18 -0.88
C ASN A 276 -16.61 9.72 -0.66
N GLY A 277 -16.58 8.89 -1.70
CA GLY A 277 -16.80 7.45 -1.57
C GLY A 277 -15.79 6.79 -0.63
N LEU A 278 -14.49 7.08 -0.82
CA LEU A 278 -13.44 6.52 0.03
C LEU A 278 -13.56 6.97 1.49
N ARG A 279 -13.92 8.25 1.73
CA ARG A 279 -14.18 8.76 3.09
C ARG A 279 -15.36 8.03 3.73
N ALA A 280 -16.45 7.84 2.99
CA ALA A 280 -17.61 7.09 3.48
C ALA A 280 -17.23 5.64 3.81
N ASP A 281 -16.39 5.00 3.01
CA ASP A 281 -15.89 3.65 3.30
C ASP A 281 -15.04 3.61 4.57
N PHE A 282 -14.08 4.53 4.73
CA PHE A 282 -13.26 4.58 5.95
C PHE A 282 -14.08 4.87 7.20
N ARG A 283 -15.09 5.72 7.09
CA ARG A 283 -16.04 5.97 8.17
C ARG A 283 -16.80 4.70 8.55
N ALA A 284 -17.42 4.05 7.56
CA ALA A 284 -18.21 2.83 7.78
C ALA A 284 -17.36 1.65 8.31
N LEU A 285 -16.06 1.63 8.02
CA LEU A 285 -15.12 0.63 8.52
C LEU A 285 -14.50 1.01 9.88
N SER A 286 -14.69 2.24 10.34
CA SER A 286 -14.16 2.69 11.63
C SER A 286 -14.93 2.08 12.78
N CYS A 287 -14.21 1.55 13.78
CA CYS A 287 -14.83 0.87 14.91
C CYS A 287 -15.63 1.79 15.86
N ARG A 288 -15.50 3.13 15.70
CA ARG A 288 -16.25 4.12 16.49
C ARG A 288 -17.75 4.14 16.19
N GLU A 289 -18.17 3.86 14.94
CA GLU A 289 -19.60 3.86 14.59
C GLU A 289 -20.34 2.65 15.18
N ALA A 290 -19.69 1.49 15.28
CA ALA A 290 -20.27 0.31 15.94
C ALA A 290 -20.57 0.58 17.43
N THR A 291 -19.72 1.34 18.12
CA THR A 291 -19.92 1.72 19.54
C THR A 291 -21.00 2.80 19.71
N LEU A 292 -21.10 3.75 18.78
CA LEU A 292 -22.14 4.79 18.79
C LEU A 292 -23.53 4.26 18.41
N ALA A 293 -23.61 3.30 17.48
CA ALA A 293 -24.86 2.61 17.16
C ALA A 293 -25.36 1.76 18.35
N ALA A 294 -24.48 0.98 18.96
CA ALA A 294 -24.82 0.16 20.13
C ALA A 294 -25.20 0.98 21.39
N SER A 295 -24.67 2.20 21.53
CA SER A 295 -25.06 3.11 22.64
C SER A 295 -26.36 3.87 22.36
N ARG A 296 -26.68 4.17 21.11
CA ARG A 296 -27.99 4.74 20.72
C ARG A 296 -29.13 3.74 20.86
N GLU A 297 -28.90 2.45 20.57
CA GLU A 297 -29.88 1.39 20.81
C GLU A 297 -30.13 1.18 22.32
N ARG A 298 -29.09 1.28 23.16
CA ARG A 298 -29.27 1.18 24.63
C ARG A 298 -29.85 2.43 25.30
N ALA A 299 -29.81 3.58 24.63
CA ALA A 299 -30.37 4.83 25.14
C ALA A 299 -31.81 5.08 24.64
N GLY A 300 -32.37 4.13 23.89
CA GLY A 300 -33.73 4.18 23.33
C GLY A 300 -34.74 3.27 24.02
N ASP A 301 -34.41 2.68 25.17
CA ASP A 301 -35.33 1.95 26.07
C ASP A 301 -35.67 2.81 27.31
#